data_AF-A0AAU7AX50-F1
#
_entry.id   AF-A0AAU7AX50-F1
#
_cell.length_a   1.000
_cell.length_b   1.000
_cell.length_c   1.000
_cell.angle_alpha   90.00
_cell.angle_beta   90.00
_cell.angle_gamma   90.00
#
_symmetry.space_group_name_H-M   'P 1'
#
loop_
_entity.id
_entity.type
_entity.pdbx_description
1 polymer ?
#
loop_
_entity_poly.entity_id
_entity_poly.type
_entity_poly.pdbx_seq_one_letter_code
_entity_poly.pdbx_strand_id
1 'polypeptide(L)'
;MSEPTLQLSAAPVALFDDGLTGTRLRGAGEQPDAVWRAKVHDDEGRVWRAIADSPGALSRAWVPAKSSTGELAAHASLRPVAVEVRVELPDGRALARTVTRSFVGDGVRVRRWRDDLAASLYLPAGEGPFPAAVLDATEGAEAVAVGALAGALLASRGVLSLVVAPPARYAPGAGRAALALAVERVAALPAAADAGGRVPVAAIPPATTDAGTLEAGTFVPVPPGVGVRGAGAGPEAAAARAAAWDALLAALGATPRAA
;
A
#
# COMPACT_ATOMS: atom_id res chain seq x y z
N MET A 1 8.41 -41.76 -19.69
CA MET A 1 8.64 -40.71 -18.68
C MET A 1 7.63 -39.61 -18.96
N SER A 2 6.73 -39.30 -18.02
CA SER A 2 5.75 -38.22 -18.22
C SER A 2 6.44 -36.88 -18.08
N GLU A 3 6.23 -35.98 -19.04
CA GLU A 3 6.75 -34.61 -18.93
C GLU A 3 6.16 -33.91 -17.70
N PRO A 4 6.95 -33.15 -16.94
CA PRO A 4 6.46 -32.44 -15.76
C PRO A 4 5.43 -31.39 -16.19
N THR A 5 4.21 -31.51 -15.68
CA THR A 5 3.15 -30.53 -15.90
C THR A 5 3.51 -29.21 -15.24
N LEU A 6 3.48 -28.12 -16.01
CA LEU A 6 3.70 -26.77 -15.51
C LEU A 6 2.58 -26.39 -14.54
N GLN A 7 2.92 -25.82 -13.38
CA GLN A 7 1.94 -25.40 -12.36
C GLN A 7 2.30 -24.05 -11.76
N LEU A 8 1.31 -23.16 -11.67
CA LEU A 8 1.44 -21.84 -11.05
C LEU A 8 0.61 -21.79 -9.75
N SER A 9 1.30 -21.58 -8.63
CA SER A 9 0.70 -21.49 -7.29
C SER A 9 0.92 -20.10 -6.71
N ALA A 10 -0.03 -19.61 -5.92
CA ALA A 10 0.05 -18.34 -5.21
C ALA A 10 -0.91 -18.37 -4.01
N ALA A 11 -0.62 -17.57 -2.98
CA ALA A 11 -1.55 -17.36 -1.88
C ALA A 11 -2.88 -16.80 -2.43
N PRO A 12 -4.03 -17.44 -2.14
CA PRO A 12 -5.31 -17.06 -2.72
C PRO A 12 -5.76 -15.65 -2.27
N VAL A 13 -5.42 -15.28 -1.03
CA VAL A 13 -5.67 -13.97 -0.44
C VAL A 13 -4.41 -13.53 0.29
N ALA A 14 -3.98 -12.30 0.06
CA ALA A 14 -2.88 -11.64 0.78
C ALA A 14 -3.14 -10.12 0.79
N LEU A 15 -2.44 -9.39 1.65
CA LEU A 15 -2.50 -7.93 1.59
C LEU A 15 -1.81 -7.43 0.32
N PHE A 16 -2.23 -6.27 -0.15
CA PHE A 16 -1.70 -5.69 -1.38
C PHE A 16 -0.21 -5.34 -1.26
N ASP A 17 0.25 -4.92 -0.07
CA ASP A 17 1.64 -4.60 0.21
C ASP A 17 2.55 -5.83 0.38
N ASP A 18 2.01 -7.04 0.62
CA ASP A 18 2.79 -8.30 0.57
C ASP A 18 3.29 -8.61 -0.86
N GLY A 19 2.74 -7.94 -1.88
CA GLY A 19 3.09 -8.16 -3.27
C GLY A 19 2.74 -9.57 -3.75
N LEU A 20 3.66 -10.18 -4.52
CA LEU A 20 3.47 -11.48 -5.18
C LEU A 20 4.55 -12.50 -4.79
N THR A 21 5.28 -12.30 -3.69
CA THR A 21 6.41 -13.14 -3.23
C THR A 21 6.04 -14.60 -2.98
N GLY A 22 4.80 -14.88 -2.56
CA GLY A 22 4.26 -16.24 -2.42
C GLY A 22 3.93 -16.97 -3.74
N THR A 23 4.14 -16.34 -4.90
CA THR A 23 3.85 -16.94 -6.21
C THR A 23 5.00 -17.84 -6.66
N ARG A 24 4.72 -19.10 -7.01
CA ARG A 24 5.73 -20.09 -7.40
C ARG A 24 5.32 -20.84 -8.65
N LEU A 25 6.29 -21.00 -9.56
CA LEU A 25 6.20 -21.86 -10.74
C LEU A 25 6.85 -23.22 -10.45
N ARG A 26 6.18 -24.32 -10.80
CA ARG A 26 6.70 -25.69 -10.75
C ARG A 26 6.63 -26.32 -12.13
N GLY A 27 7.52 -27.26 -12.43
CA GLY A 27 7.55 -27.97 -13.73
C GLY A 27 8.24 -27.21 -14.87
N ALA A 28 8.95 -26.12 -14.56
CA ALA A 28 9.72 -25.34 -15.54
C ALA A 28 11.07 -25.97 -15.91
N GLY A 29 11.55 -26.96 -15.14
CA GLY A 29 12.92 -27.49 -15.28
C GLY A 29 13.96 -26.47 -14.82
N GLU A 30 15.17 -26.54 -15.37
CA GLU A 30 16.28 -25.62 -15.07
C GLU A 30 16.18 -24.28 -15.81
N GLN A 31 15.05 -23.97 -16.47
CA GLN A 31 14.92 -22.75 -17.28
C GLN A 31 14.82 -21.50 -16.40
N PRO A 32 15.86 -20.65 -16.32
CA PRO A 32 15.90 -19.53 -15.39
C PRO A 32 15.24 -18.26 -15.95
N ASP A 33 15.02 -18.18 -17.26
CA ASP A 33 14.66 -16.94 -17.96
C ASP A 33 13.16 -16.75 -18.15
N ALA A 34 12.37 -17.08 -17.11
CA ALA A 34 10.93 -16.90 -17.16
C ALA A 34 10.56 -15.41 -17.12
N VAL A 35 9.70 -14.97 -18.04
CA VAL A 35 9.16 -13.60 -18.03
C VAL A 35 7.84 -13.58 -17.28
N TRP A 36 7.79 -12.81 -16.21
CA TRP A 36 6.60 -12.60 -15.40
C TRP A 36 5.88 -11.34 -15.83
N ARG A 37 4.56 -11.41 -15.90
CA ARG A 37 3.67 -10.28 -16.23
C ARG A 37 2.54 -10.23 -15.23
N ALA A 38 2.14 -9.02 -14.83
CA ALA A 38 0.93 -8.83 -14.05
C ALA A 38 0.05 -7.73 -14.65
N LYS A 39 -1.25 -7.84 -14.40
CA LYS A 39 -2.26 -6.85 -14.79
C LYS A 39 -3.27 -6.67 -13.66
N VAL A 40 -3.60 -5.43 -13.36
CA VAL A 40 -4.67 -5.06 -12.40
C VAL A 40 -5.51 -3.93 -12.96
N HIS A 41 -6.78 -3.89 -12.60
CA HIS A 41 -7.68 -2.78 -12.88
C HIS A 41 -7.90 -1.98 -11.59
N ASP A 42 -7.87 -0.67 -11.71
CA ASP A 42 -8.20 0.23 -10.60
C ASP A 42 -9.72 0.51 -10.54
N ASP A 43 -10.18 1.29 -9.56
CA ASP A 43 -11.60 1.60 -9.36
C ASP A 43 -12.24 2.37 -10.51
N GLU A 44 -11.44 3.04 -11.34
CA GLU A 44 -11.87 3.75 -12.55
C GLU A 44 -11.78 2.86 -13.80
N GLY A 45 -11.46 1.56 -13.64
CA GLY A 45 -11.28 0.62 -14.73
C GLY A 45 -9.99 0.82 -15.52
N ARG A 46 -9.06 1.64 -15.02
CA ARG A 46 -7.76 1.88 -15.67
C ARG A 46 -6.84 0.70 -15.44
N VAL A 47 -6.10 0.35 -16.48
CA VAL A 47 -5.24 -0.85 -16.47
C VAL A 47 -3.82 -0.47 -16.08
N TRP A 48 -3.31 -1.16 -15.08
CA TRP A 48 -1.91 -1.13 -14.67
C TRP A 48 -1.26 -2.47 -14.98
N ARG A 49 -0.01 -2.44 -15.45
CA ARG A 49 0.75 -3.63 -15.88
C ARG A 49 2.11 -3.64 -15.23
N ALA A 50 2.63 -4.82 -14.94
CA ALA A 50 4.00 -5.02 -14.51
C ALA A 50 4.66 -6.12 -15.34
N ILE A 51 5.96 -6.00 -15.57
CA ILE A 51 6.80 -7.02 -16.21
C ILE A 51 8.06 -7.14 -15.36
N ALA A 52 8.47 -8.37 -15.06
CA ALA A 52 9.67 -8.64 -14.27
C ALA A 52 10.26 -10.03 -14.59
N ASP A 53 11.47 -10.27 -14.09
CA ASP A 53 12.18 -11.58 -14.13
C ASP A 53 11.73 -12.53 -13.01
N SER A 54 11.00 -12.01 -12.02
CA SER A 54 10.59 -12.74 -10.83
C SER A 54 9.21 -12.29 -10.35
N PRO A 55 8.46 -13.16 -9.67
CA PRO A 55 7.14 -12.80 -9.18
C PRO A 55 7.20 -11.69 -8.11
N GLY A 56 8.21 -11.70 -7.23
CA GLY A 56 8.37 -10.67 -6.21
C GLY A 56 8.57 -9.27 -6.78
N ALA A 57 9.31 -9.15 -7.89
CA ALA A 57 9.59 -7.89 -8.55
C ALA A 57 8.39 -7.29 -9.30
N LEU A 58 7.34 -8.07 -9.61
CA LEU A 58 6.12 -7.54 -10.24
C LEU A 58 5.47 -6.42 -9.43
N SER A 59 5.44 -6.54 -8.11
CA SER A 59 4.89 -5.51 -7.21
C SER A 59 5.62 -4.16 -7.28
N ARG A 60 6.82 -4.14 -7.87
CA ARG A 60 7.68 -2.98 -8.00
C ARG A 60 7.68 -2.36 -9.41
N ALA A 61 7.01 -2.99 -10.37
CA ALA A 61 7.11 -2.64 -11.79
C ALA A 61 5.78 -2.17 -12.40
N TRP A 62 4.83 -1.73 -11.58
CA TRP A 62 3.54 -1.25 -12.07
C TRP A 62 3.67 0.04 -12.86
N VAL A 63 3.22 0.00 -14.11
CA VAL A 63 3.13 1.13 -15.02
C VAL A 63 1.72 1.21 -15.62
N PRO A 64 1.24 2.42 -15.93
CA PRO A 64 -0.04 2.56 -16.61
C PRO A 64 0.01 1.94 -18.02
N ALA A 65 -1.06 1.28 -18.45
CA ALA A 65 -1.15 0.72 -19.80
C ALA A 65 -1.35 1.78 -20.90
N LYS A 66 -1.77 3.00 -20.53
CA LYS A 66 -1.99 4.15 -21.43
C LYS A 66 -1.40 5.40 -20.82
N SER A 67 -0.90 6.32 -21.64
CA SER A 67 -0.39 7.63 -21.17
C SER A 67 -1.46 8.55 -20.59
N SER A 68 -2.74 8.28 -20.87
CA SER A 68 -3.87 9.00 -20.28
C SER A 68 -4.29 8.47 -18.89
N THR A 69 -3.72 7.36 -18.43
CA THR A 69 -3.92 6.89 -17.06
C THR A 69 -3.23 7.89 -16.11
N GLY A 70 -3.94 8.26 -15.04
CA GLY A 70 -3.50 9.24 -14.05
C GLY A 70 -2.19 8.85 -13.34
N GLU A 71 -1.72 9.72 -12.45
CA GLU A 71 -0.40 9.57 -11.81
C GLU A 71 -0.37 8.45 -10.76
N LEU A 72 -1.52 8.14 -10.16
CA LEU A 72 -1.69 7.13 -9.13
C LEU A 72 -2.83 6.17 -9.51
N ALA A 73 -2.68 4.89 -9.19
CA ALA A 73 -3.77 3.92 -9.33
C ALA A 73 -4.93 4.25 -8.38
N ALA A 74 -6.15 4.40 -8.89
CA ALA A 74 -7.30 4.70 -8.03
C ALA A 74 -7.76 3.44 -7.28
N HIS A 75 -7.45 3.37 -5.99
CA HIS A 75 -7.93 2.29 -5.11
C HIS A 75 -8.71 2.85 -3.92
N ALA A 76 -9.43 3.95 -4.13
CA ALA A 76 -10.15 4.68 -3.09
C ALA A 76 -11.27 3.85 -2.43
N SER A 77 -11.83 2.85 -3.12
CA SER A 77 -12.86 1.98 -2.55
C SER A 77 -12.32 0.98 -1.53
N LEU A 78 -10.99 0.77 -1.50
CA LEU A 78 -10.30 -0.24 -0.71
C LEU A 78 -10.82 -1.68 -0.91
N ARG A 79 -11.61 -1.91 -1.96
CA ARG A 79 -12.11 -3.24 -2.30
C ARG A 79 -10.94 -4.14 -2.72
N PRO A 80 -11.03 -5.46 -2.46
CA PRO A 80 -10.05 -6.39 -2.98
C PRO A 80 -9.95 -6.30 -4.50
N VAL A 81 -8.72 -6.37 -5.02
CA VAL A 81 -8.44 -6.30 -6.45
C VAL A 81 -7.99 -7.65 -6.98
N ALA A 82 -8.43 -7.95 -8.20
CA ALA A 82 -8.00 -9.13 -8.95
C ALA A 82 -6.72 -8.79 -9.73
N VAL A 83 -5.65 -9.53 -9.45
CA VAL A 83 -4.37 -9.42 -10.15
C VAL A 83 -4.20 -10.64 -11.03
N GLU A 84 -4.19 -10.44 -12.34
CA GLU A 84 -3.87 -11.49 -13.30
C GLU A 84 -2.34 -11.59 -13.40
N VAL A 85 -1.79 -12.74 -13.02
CA VAL A 85 -0.36 -13.04 -13.09
C VAL A 85 -0.14 -14.07 -14.19
N ARG A 86 0.76 -13.78 -15.12
CA ARG A 86 1.17 -14.67 -16.20
C ARG A 86 2.67 -14.88 -16.15
N VAL A 87 3.10 -16.11 -16.39
CA VAL A 87 4.50 -16.46 -16.60
C VAL A 87 4.66 -17.12 -17.96
N GLU A 88 5.73 -16.76 -18.66
CA GLU A 88 6.07 -17.27 -19.98
C GLU A 88 7.52 -17.77 -19.97
N LEU A 89 7.72 -19.00 -20.40
CA LEU A 89 9.03 -19.65 -20.50
C LEU A 89 9.64 -19.42 -21.89
N PRO A 90 10.98 -19.49 -22.04
CA PRO A 90 11.67 -19.37 -23.33
C PRO A 90 11.21 -20.40 -24.37
N ASP A 91 10.74 -21.56 -23.94
CA ASP A 91 10.21 -22.61 -24.81
C ASP A 91 8.77 -22.36 -25.31
N GLY A 92 8.20 -21.18 -25.00
CA GLY A 92 6.87 -20.76 -25.41
C GLY A 92 5.73 -21.26 -24.53
N ARG A 93 6.00 -22.12 -23.53
CA ARG A 93 4.98 -22.51 -22.54
C ARG A 93 4.64 -21.31 -21.67
N ALA A 94 3.35 -21.16 -21.35
CA ALA A 94 2.87 -20.10 -20.47
C ALA A 94 1.76 -20.59 -19.55
N LEU A 95 1.66 -19.95 -18.38
CA LEU A 95 0.54 -20.11 -17.46
C LEU A 95 0.06 -18.76 -16.99
N ALA A 96 -1.23 -18.66 -16.74
CA ALA A 96 -1.84 -17.51 -16.09
C ALA A 96 -2.68 -17.95 -14.89
N ARG A 97 -2.74 -17.09 -13.88
CA ARG A 97 -3.58 -17.25 -12.70
C ARG A 97 -4.03 -15.90 -12.20
N THR A 98 -5.30 -15.82 -11.79
CA THR A 98 -5.81 -14.66 -11.07
C THR A 98 -5.66 -14.89 -9.57
N VAL A 99 -5.14 -13.89 -8.87
CA VAL A 99 -5.06 -13.85 -7.41
C VAL A 99 -5.78 -12.62 -6.87
N THR A 100 -6.26 -12.70 -5.64
CA THR A 100 -6.92 -11.57 -4.98
C THR A 100 -5.97 -10.91 -4.00
N ARG A 101 -5.96 -9.58 -3.99
CA ARG A 101 -5.19 -8.77 -3.03
C ARG A 101 -6.11 -7.78 -2.33
N SER A 102 -6.02 -7.73 -1.00
CA SER A 102 -6.86 -6.87 -0.17
C SER A 102 -6.06 -5.68 0.35
N PHE A 103 -6.70 -4.51 0.42
CA PHE A 103 -6.13 -3.34 1.10
C PHE A 103 -6.46 -3.30 2.60
N VAL A 104 -7.47 -4.08 2.99
CA VAL A 104 -7.99 -4.16 4.36
C VAL A 104 -7.88 -5.60 4.82
N GLY A 105 -7.12 -5.82 5.89
CA GLY A 105 -6.97 -7.10 6.57
C GLY A 105 -8.25 -7.53 7.27
N ASP A 106 -8.35 -8.82 7.57
CA ASP A 106 -9.52 -9.36 8.24
C ASP A 106 -9.74 -8.69 9.62
N GLY A 107 -11.00 -8.40 9.94
CA GLY A 107 -11.39 -7.72 11.19
C GLY A 107 -11.04 -6.23 11.30
N VAL A 108 -10.30 -5.63 10.36
CA VAL A 108 -10.01 -4.19 10.37
C VAL A 108 -11.29 -3.38 10.16
N ARG A 109 -11.50 -2.36 10.98
CA ARG A 109 -12.68 -1.49 10.91
C ARG A 109 -12.30 -0.10 10.44
N VAL A 110 -13.00 0.38 9.40
CA VAL A 110 -12.88 1.75 8.92
C VAL A 110 -14.08 2.57 9.41
N ARG A 111 -13.82 3.74 9.98
CA ARG A 111 -14.85 4.65 10.50
C ARG A 111 -14.54 6.07 10.07
N ARG A 112 -15.51 6.75 9.48
CA ARG A 112 -15.41 8.19 9.23
C ARG A 112 -15.62 8.93 10.54
N TRP A 113 -14.71 9.85 10.85
CA TRP A 113 -14.86 10.79 11.96
C TRP A 113 -15.88 11.87 11.56
N ARG A 114 -16.82 12.20 12.47
CA ARG A 114 -17.99 13.03 12.13
C ARG A 114 -18.13 14.32 12.94
N ASP A 115 -17.27 14.54 13.93
CA ASP A 115 -17.29 15.73 14.78
C ASP A 115 -16.03 16.54 14.49
N ASP A 116 -16.20 17.81 14.09
CA ASP A 116 -15.20 18.88 13.86
C ASP A 116 -13.92 18.60 13.04
N LEU A 117 -13.67 17.34 12.70
CA LEU A 117 -12.49 16.84 12.04
C LEU A 117 -12.89 15.98 10.83
N ALA A 118 -12.46 16.40 9.64
CA ALA A 118 -12.58 15.60 8.44
C ALA A 118 -11.49 14.50 8.45
N ALA A 119 -11.77 13.37 9.08
CA ALA A 119 -10.83 12.27 9.18
C ALA A 119 -11.45 10.88 8.97
N SER A 120 -10.61 9.90 8.68
CA SER A 120 -10.98 8.48 8.68
C SER A 120 -10.09 7.72 9.66
N LEU A 121 -10.72 7.00 10.58
CA LEU A 121 -10.07 6.13 11.55
C LEU A 121 -10.04 4.70 11.01
N TYR A 122 -8.86 4.09 11.03
CA TYR A 122 -8.59 2.71 10.69
C TYR A 122 -8.17 1.98 11.95
N LEU A 123 -9.00 1.05 12.41
CA LEU A 123 -8.84 0.34 13.66
C LEU A 123 -8.43 -1.12 13.40
N PRO A 124 -7.29 -1.59 13.96
CA PRO A 124 -6.89 -2.98 13.86
C PRO A 124 -7.94 -3.96 14.38
N ALA A 125 -7.80 -5.22 13.96
CA ALA A 125 -8.58 -6.32 14.52
C ALA A 125 -8.15 -6.63 15.97
N GLY A 126 -9.08 -7.17 16.77
CA GLY A 126 -8.82 -7.56 18.15
C GLY A 126 -9.09 -6.46 19.18
N GLU A 127 -8.65 -6.71 20.41
CA GLU A 127 -8.73 -5.79 21.55
C GLU A 127 -7.37 -5.11 21.76
N GLY A 128 -7.38 -3.80 22.04
CA GLY A 128 -6.18 -3.00 22.22
C GLY A 128 -5.47 -3.22 23.57
N PRO A 129 -4.41 -2.47 23.88
CA PRO A 129 -3.95 -1.25 23.19
C PRO A 129 -3.23 -1.51 21.86
N PHE A 130 -3.25 -0.52 20.96
CA PHE A 130 -2.54 -0.54 19.67
C PHE A 130 -1.60 0.66 19.57
N PRO A 131 -0.42 0.52 18.93
CA PRO A 131 0.34 1.69 18.49
C PRO A 131 -0.53 2.56 17.58
N ALA A 132 -0.41 3.88 17.70
CA ALA A 132 -1.24 4.84 16.98
C ALA A 132 -0.40 5.79 16.13
N ALA A 133 -0.91 6.17 14.96
CA ALA A 133 -0.30 7.16 14.07
C ALA A 133 -1.35 8.11 13.47
N VAL A 134 -0.95 9.37 13.27
CA VAL A 134 -1.74 10.35 12.51
C VAL A 134 -1.09 10.56 11.15
N LEU A 135 -1.86 10.37 10.09
CA LEU A 135 -1.40 10.55 8.71
C LEU A 135 -1.97 11.87 8.17
N ASP A 136 -1.08 12.82 7.86
CA ASP A 136 -1.47 14.13 7.34
C ASP A 136 -1.71 14.03 5.82
N ALA A 137 -2.99 14.05 5.44
CA ALA A 137 -3.45 14.09 4.06
C ALA A 137 -4.08 15.45 3.69
N THR A 138 -3.76 16.52 4.41
CA THR A 138 -4.40 17.84 4.24
C THR A 138 -3.96 18.58 2.97
N GLU A 139 -2.94 18.09 2.27
CA GLU A 139 -2.39 18.67 1.04
C GLU A 139 -3.21 18.39 -0.23
N GLY A 140 -4.28 17.57 -0.15
CA GLY A 140 -5.24 17.43 -1.25
C GLY A 140 -5.73 16.02 -1.52
N ALA A 141 -6.46 15.85 -2.63
CA ALA A 141 -7.16 14.61 -2.95
C ALA A 141 -6.23 13.41 -3.15
N GLU A 142 -5.04 13.63 -3.72
CA GLU A 142 -4.03 12.59 -3.90
C GLU A 142 -3.48 12.10 -2.56
N ALA A 143 -3.15 13.03 -1.65
CA ALA A 143 -2.72 12.71 -0.30
C ALA A 143 -3.81 11.94 0.46
N VAL A 144 -5.10 12.30 0.26
CA VAL A 144 -6.23 11.55 0.83
C VAL A 144 -6.29 10.12 0.27
N ALA A 145 -6.05 9.92 -1.02
CA ALA A 145 -6.05 8.59 -1.62
C ALA A 145 -4.89 7.72 -1.09
N VAL A 146 -3.67 8.27 -1.03
CA VAL A 146 -2.51 7.58 -0.46
C VAL A 146 -2.72 7.30 1.03
N GLY A 147 -3.21 8.29 1.79
CA GLY A 147 -3.53 8.14 3.21
C GLY A 147 -4.57 7.06 3.47
N ALA A 148 -5.60 6.96 2.64
CA ALA A 148 -6.61 5.92 2.77
C ALA A 148 -6.02 4.51 2.57
N LEU A 149 -5.15 4.34 1.58
CA LEU A 149 -4.44 3.07 1.33
C LEU A 149 -3.48 2.74 2.47
N ALA A 150 -2.67 3.73 2.88
CA ALA A 150 -1.69 3.56 3.93
C ALA A 150 -2.35 3.25 5.28
N GLY A 151 -3.39 4.00 5.66
CA GLY A 151 -4.14 3.78 6.91
C GLY A 151 -4.78 2.40 6.98
N ALA A 152 -5.33 1.91 5.85
CA ALA A 152 -5.88 0.56 5.79
C ALA A 152 -4.82 -0.54 5.97
N LEU A 153 -3.68 -0.41 5.28
CA LEU A 153 -2.60 -1.37 5.39
C LEU A 153 -1.92 -1.33 6.77
N LEU A 154 -1.67 -0.14 7.32
CA LEU A 154 -1.15 0.03 8.68
C LEU A 154 -2.06 -0.61 9.74
N ALA A 155 -3.38 -0.41 9.65
CA ALA A 155 -4.33 -1.08 10.54
C ALA A 155 -4.34 -2.60 10.36
N SER A 156 -4.13 -3.08 9.14
CA SER A 156 -3.95 -4.50 8.84
C SER A 156 -2.65 -5.07 9.44
N ARG A 157 -1.68 -4.21 9.78
CA ARG A 157 -0.43 -4.54 10.48
C ARG A 157 -0.46 -4.25 11.99
N GLY A 158 -1.62 -3.92 12.55
CA GLY A 158 -1.77 -3.69 13.99
C GLY A 158 -1.63 -2.23 14.46
N VAL A 159 -1.59 -1.26 13.54
CA VAL A 159 -1.46 0.18 13.88
C VAL A 159 -2.80 0.90 13.74
N LEU A 160 -3.28 1.50 14.83
CA LEU A 160 -4.41 2.43 14.77
C LEU A 160 -3.99 3.67 13.99
N SER A 161 -4.66 3.94 12.86
CA SER A 161 -4.29 5.05 11.98
C SER A 161 -5.43 6.04 11.84
N LEU A 162 -5.17 7.34 12.03
CA LEU A 162 -6.11 8.41 11.77
C LEU A 162 -5.63 9.24 10.58
N VAL A 163 -6.34 9.14 9.46
CA VAL A 163 -6.04 9.90 8.24
C VAL A 163 -6.80 11.22 8.27
N VAL A 164 -6.09 12.34 8.30
CA VAL A 164 -6.67 13.69 8.36
C VAL A 164 -6.78 14.26 6.96
N ALA A 165 -8.01 14.45 6.47
CA ALA A 165 -8.29 15.01 5.16
C ALA A 165 -8.40 16.55 5.22
N PRO A 166 -8.31 17.24 4.07
CA PRO A 166 -8.51 18.69 4.03
C PRO A 166 -9.92 19.05 4.54
N PRO A 167 -10.07 20.11 5.34
CA PRO A 167 -11.38 20.56 5.79
C PRO A 167 -12.23 21.03 4.60
N ALA A 168 -13.54 20.79 4.65
CA ALA A 168 -14.46 21.11 3.54
C ALA A 168 -14.46 22.60 3.15
N ARG A 169 -14.06 23.49 4.05
CA ARG A 169 -13.84 24.91 3.79
C ARG A 169 -12.34 25.18 3.84
N TYR A 170 -11.75 25.48 2.69
CA TYR A 170 -10.35 25.90 2.55
C TYR A 170 -10.14 27.31 3.14
N ALA A 171 -10.18 27.42 4.46
CA ALA A 171 -9.59 28.58 5.11
C ALA A 171 -8.07 28.36 5.21
N PRO A 172 -7.22 29.34 4.87
CA PRO A 172 -5.78 29.23 5.06
C PRO A 172 -5.44 28.79 6.50
N GLY A 173 -4.59 27.77 6.64
CA GLY A 173 -4.20 27.23 7.95
C GLY A 173 -5.17 26.24 8.59
N ALA A 174 -6.35 26.00 8.02
CA ALA A 174 -7.34 25.06 8.57
C ALA A 174 -6.83 23.61 8.60
N GLY A 175 -5.98 23.21 7.65
CA GLY A 175 -5.31 21.89 7.67
C GLY A 175 -4.42 21.70 8.90
N ARG A 176 -3.60 22.69 9.23
CA ARG A 176 -2.73 22.65 10.43
C ARG A 176 -3.53 22.58 11.73
N ALA A 177 -4.64 23.32 11.82
CA ALA A 177 -5.53 23.26 12.98
C ALA A 177 -6.21 21.88 13.12
N ALA A 178 -6.68 21.32 12.00
CA ALA A 178 -7.25 19.98 11.96
C ALA A 178 -6.23 18.91 12.37
N LEU A 179 -4.99 19.01 11.89
CA LEU A 179 -3.91 18.10 12.26
C LEU A 179 -3.56 18.21 13.75
N ALA A 180 -3.44 19.42 14.29
CA ALA A 180 -3.16 19.63 15.72
C ALA A 180 -4.27 19.01 16.60
N LEU A 181 -5.53 19.21 16.22
CA LEU A 181 -6.67 18.59 16.91
C LEU A 181 -6.61 17.06 16.83
N ALA A 182 -6.30 16.50 15.65
CA ALA A 182 -6.17 15.06 15.48
C ALA A 182 -5.08 14.46 16.41
N VAL A 183 -3.93 15.12 16.50
CA VAL A 183 -2.83 14.73 17.39
C VAL A 183 -3.26 14.76 18.85
N GLU A 184 -3.91 15.84 19.29
CA GLU A 184 -4.45 15.95 20.65
C GLU A 184 -5.41 14.81 20.98
N ARG A 185 -6.35 14.50 20.07
CA ARG A 185 -7.34 13.43 20.25
C ARG A 185 -6.70 12.04 20.33
N VAL A 186 -5.69 11.77 19.50
CA VAL A 186 -4.99 10.48 19.52
C VAL A 186 -4.09 10.37 20.74
N ALA A 187 -3.45 11.46 21.18
CA ALA A 187 -2.60 11.48 22.37
C ALA A 187 -3.39 11.22 23.67
N ALA A 188 -4.68 11.56 23.67
CA ALA A 188 -5.59 11.27 24.78
C ALA A 188 -6.02 9.79 24.87
N LEU A 189 -5.66 8.94 23.90
CA LEU A 189 -5.96 7.50 23.96
C LEU A 189 -5.06 6.82 25.01
N PRO A 190 -5.58 5.85 25.79
CA PRO A 190 -4.78 5.13 26.79
C PRO A 190 -3.49 4.51 26.20
N ALA A 191 -3.59 3.93 25.02
CA ALA A 191 -2.45 3.33 24.32
C ALA A 191 -1.32 4.32 23.99
N ALA A 192 -1.66 5.59 23.73
CA ALA A 192 -0.67 6.63 23.46
C ALA A 192 0.00 7.13 24.75
N ALA A 193 -0.74 7.15 25.86
CA ALA A 193 -0.19 7.51 27.17
C ALA A 193 0.92 6.53 27.61
N ASP A 194 0.73 5.23 27.38
CA ASP A 194 1.71 4.19 27.71
C ASP A 194 3.01 4.31 26.88
N ALA A 195 2.92 4.87 25.68
CA ALA A 195 4.07 5.18 24.81
C ALA A 195 4.76 6.52 25.14
N GLY A 196 4.51 7.09 26.33
CA GLY A 196 5.05 8.39 26.74
C GLY A 196 4.36 9.58 26.08
N GLY A 197 3.12 9.41 25.60
CA GLY A 197 2.29 10.47 25.03
C GLY A 197 2.71 10.96 23.65
N ARG A 198 3.72 10.35 23.01
CA ARG A 198 4.17 10.72 21.67
C ARG A 198 3.33 10.02 20.63
N VAL A 199 2.62 10.80 19.81
CA VAL A 199 1.88 10.30 18.65
C VAL A 199 2.72 10.61 17.40
N PRO A 200 3.26 9.59 16.71
CA PRO A 200 3.88 9.77 15.41
C PRO A 200 2.91 10.47 14.45
N VAL A 201 3.38 11.56 13.86
CA VAL A 201 2.70 12.27 12.77
C VAL A 201 3.54 12.10 11.53
N ALA A 202 2.94 11.54 10.49
CA ALA A 202 3.62 11.32 9.23
C ALA A 202 2.89 12.06 8.10
N ALA A 203 3.61 12.94 7.41
CA ALA A 203 3.08 13.66 6.27
C ALA A 203 3.00 12.75 5.05
N ILE A 204 1.95 12.91 4.23
CA ILE A 204 1.84 12.19 2.96
C ILE A 204 2.39 13.10 1.86
N PRO A 205 3.60 12.81 1.33
CA PRO A 205 4.14 13.58 0.23
C PRO A 205 3.34 13.32 -1.06
N PRO A 206 3.43 14.19 -2.07
CA PRO A 206 2.95 13.88 -3.42
C PRO A 206 3.48 12.51 -3.88
N ALA A 207 2.69 11.69 -4.56
CA ALA A 207 3.08 10.34 -4.95
C ALA A 207 4.29 10.30 -5.89
N THR A 208 4.55 11.41 -6.58
CA THR A 208 5.70 11.60 -7.47
C THR A 208 7.01 11.95 -6.76
N THR A 209 6.96 12.16 -5.43
CA THR A 209 8.15 12.47 -4.62
C THR A 209 9.10 11.27 -4.59
N ASP A 210 10.40 11.56 -4.70
CA ASP A 210 11.43 10.52 -4.64
C ASP A 210 11.52 9.92 -3.23
N ALA A 211 11.25 8.62 -3.12
CA ALA A 211 11.29 7.86 -1.88
C ALA A 211 12.67 7.86 -1.21
N GLY A 212 13.77 7.99 -1.99
CA GLY A 212 15.12 8.08 -1.44
C GLY A 212 15.37 9.36 -0.62
N THR A 213 14.49 10.35 -0.73
CA THR A 213 14.60 11.64 -0.02
C THR A 213 13.71 11.73 1.22
N LEU A 214 12.88 10.71 1.47
CA LEU A 214 11.95 10.74 2.59
C LEU A 214 12.66 10.32 3.87
N GLU A 215 12.62 11.19 4.88
CA GLU A 215 13.07 10.84 6.22
C GLU A 215 12.11 9.80 6.84
N ALA A 216 12.66 8.69 7.31
CA ALA A 216 11.90 7.61 7.91
C ALA A 216 11.14 8.09 9.15
N GLY A 217 9.84 7.76 9.24
CA GLY A 217 8.99 8.17 10.36
C GLY A 217 8.42 9.59 10.26
N THR A 218 8.94 10.43 9.36
CA THR A 218 8.41 11.77 9.08
C THR A 218 7.38 11.74 7.95
N PHE A 219 7.51 10.80 7.01
CA PHE A 219 6.64 10.70 5.84
C PHE A 219 6.01 9.31 5.70
N VAL A 220 4.81 9.28 5.13
CA VAL A 220 4.13 8.06 4.71
C VAL A 220 4.42 7.84 3.23
N PRO A 221 5.30 6.88 2.85
CA PRO A 221 5.50 6.59 1.44
C PRO A 221 4.24 5.95 0.85
N VAL A 222 4.06 6.07 -0.46
CA VAL A 222 3.02 5.34 -1.18
C VAL A 222 3.21 3.83 -0.92
N PRO A 223 2.18 3.08 -0.50
CA PRO A 223 2.34 1.68 -0.17
C PRO A 223 2.91 0.85 -1.33
N PRO A 224 3.73 -0.18 -1.05
CA PRO A 224 4.27 -1.06 -2.07
C PRO A 224 3.16 -1.72 -2.90
N GLY A 225 3.41 -1.92 -4.19
CA GLY A 225 2.42 -2.47 -5.11
C GLY A 225 1.48 -1.44 -5.74
N VAL A 226 1.36 -0.22 -5.19
CA VAL A 226 0.49 0.80 -5.79
C VAL A 226 1.18 1.40 -7.01
N GLY A 227 0.46 1.46 -8.13
CA GLY A 227 0.96 2.01 -9.38
C GLY A 227 1.17 3.53 -9.27
N VAL A 228 2.39 3.98 -9.60
CA VAL A 228 2.79 5.39 -9.63
C VAL A 228 3.44 5.69 -10.97
N ARG A 229 3.10 6.83 -11.58
CA ARG A 229 3.72 7.35 -12.81
C ARG A 229 4.75 8.43 -12.49
N GLY A 230 5.74 8.63 -13.35
CA GLY A 230 6.66 9.78 -13.30
C GLY A 230 8.03 9.47 -12.70
N ALA A 231 8.70 10.46 -12.12
CA ALA A 231 10.08 10.35 -11.62
C ALA A 231 10.26 9.28 -10.52
N GLY A 232 9.18 8.93 -9.82
CA GLY A 232 9.15 7.79 -8.88
C GLY A 232 8.81 6.45 -9.51
N ALA A 233 8.68 6.31 -10.83
CA ALA A 233 8.35 5.06 -11.49
C ALA A 233 9.61 4.25 -11.83
N GLY A 234 9.62 2.96 -11.50
CA GLY A 234 10.70 2.04 -11.87
C GLY A 234 11.11 1.11 -10.72
N PRO A 235 11.89 0.06 -11.03
CA PRO A 235 12.22 -0.98 -10.05
C PRO A 235 13.00 -0.47 -8.83
N GLU A 236 13.93 0.47 -9.03
CA GLU A 236 14.74 1.06 -7.96
C GLU A 236 13.90 1.95 -7.03
N ALA A 237 13.15 2.91 -7.61
CA ALA A 237 12.24 3.76 -6.84
C ALA A 237 11.19 2.96 -6.08
N ALA A 238 10.68 1.88 -6.67
CA ALA A 238 9.75 0.98 -6.00
C ALA A 238 10.41 0.14 -4.89
N ALA A 239 11.67 -0.27 -5.06
CA ALA A 239 12.44 -0.91 -3.99
C ALA A 239 12.69 0.07 -2.83
N ALA A 240 13.04 1.32 -3.13
CA ALA A 240 13.19 2.39 -2.14
C ALA A 240 11.88 2.66 -1.38
N ARG A 241 10.73 2.73 -2.08
CA ARG A 241 9.41 2.81 -1.44
C ARG A 241 9.12 1.63 -0.53
N ALA A 242 9.45 0.41 -0.97
CA ALA A 242 9.26 -0.79 -0.15
C ALA A 242 10.11 -0.74 1.13
N ALA A 243 11.38 -0.33 1.01
CA ALA A 243 12.26 -0.15 2.17
C ALA A 243 11.76 0.96 3.11
N ALA A 244 11.32 2.10 2.59
CA ALA A 244 10.75 3.19 3.38
C ALA A 244 9.45 2.76 4.09
N TRP A 245 8.61 1.97 3.43
CA TRP A 245 7.41 1.39 4.03
C TRP A 245 7.77 0.41 5.16
N ASP A 246 8.72 -0.48 4.94
CA ASP A 246 9.19 -1.43 5.96
C ASP A 246 9.82 -0.71 7.17
N ALA A 247 10.56 0.37 6.93
CA ALA A 247 11.11 1.22 7.99
C ALA A 247 10.01 1.93 8.77
N LEU A 248 8.95 2.43 8.11
CA LEU A 248 7.77 2.99 8.78
C LEU A 248 7.07 1.94 9.65
N LEU A 249 6.85 0.73 9.13
CA LEU A 249 6.26 -0.37 9.90
C LEU A 249 7.10 -0.68 11.14
N ALA A 250 8.42 -0.79 11.00
CA ALA A 250 9.32 -1.04 12.11
C ALA A 250 9.30 0.08 13.16
N ALA A 251 9.33 1.36 12.73
CA ALA A 251 9.28 2.52 13.61
C ALA A 251 7.97 2.60 14.42
N LEU A 252 6.86 2.12 13.86
CA LEU A 252 5.55 2.08 14.50
C LEU A 252 5.32 0.80 15.34
N GLY A 253 6.28 -0.13 15.37
CA GLY A 253 6.11 -1.44 16.02
C GLY A 253 5.03 -2.31 15.36
N ALA A 254 4.78 -2.10 14.07
CA ALA A 254 3.78 -2.83 13.30
C ALA A 254 4.27 -4.24 12.93
N THR A 255 3.32 -5.11 12.59
CA THR A 255 3.64 -6.43 12.02
C THR A 255 4.35 -6.25 10.68
N PRO A 256 5.50 -6.93 10.42
CA PRO A 256 6.20 -6.82 9.16
C PRO A 256 5.40 -7.41 7.99
N ARG A 257 5.77 -7.02 6.76
CA ARG A 257 5.25 -7.64 5.54
C ARG A 257 5.68 -9.10 5.42
N ALA A 258 4.88 -9.92 4.74
CA ALA A 258 5.32 -11.27 4.40
C ALA A 258 6.51 -11.21 3.43
N ALA A 259 7.56 -11.97 3.71
CA ALA A 259 8.74 -12.09 2.84
C ALA A 259 8.42 -12.88 1.56
#